data_AF-A0A1S2QF49-F1
#
_entry.id   AF-A0A1S2QF49-F1
#
_cell.length_a   1.000
_cell.length_b   1.000
_cell.length_c   1.000
_cell.angle_alpha   90.00
_cell.angle_beta   90.00
_cell.angle_gamma   90.00
#
_symmetry.space_group_name_H-M   'P 1'
#
loop_
_entity.id
_entity.type
_entity.pdbx_description
1 polymer ?
#
loop_
_entity_poly.entity_id
_entity_poly.type
_entity_poly.pdbx_seq_one_letter_code
_entity_poly.pdbx_strand_id
1 'polypeptide(L)'
;MNQISFESLLFEDNKTVEPPPPLSSPLENFILTLISKGQISARDICEQLIEQNKISSERYSTDKPKDFHKVCKILDDFVKQGKLSLAEDNEKTDRIYKME
;
A
#
# COMPACT_ATOMS: atom_id res chain seq x y z
N MET A 1 8.99 -14.49 40.90
CA MET A 1 9.01 -14.45 39.42
C MET A 1 7.93 -13.47 39.01
N ASN A 2 8.28 -12.19 38.85
CA ASN A 2 7.31 -11.18 38.45
C ASN A 2 7.26 -11.15 36.93
N GLN A 3 6.16 -11.69 36.39
CA GLN A 3 5.76 -11.47 35.01
C GLN A 3 5.66 -9.97 34.76
N ILE A 4 6.52 -9.46 33.88
CA ILE A 4 6.35 -8.15 33.30
C ILE A 4 5.18 -8.30 32.32
N SER A 5 4.01 -7.79 32.69
CA SER A 5 2.84 -7.77 31.82
C SER A 5 3.12 -6.84 30.64
N PHE A 6 2.90 -7.32 29.42
CA PHE A 6 3.17 -6.61 28.15
C PHE A 6 2.34 -5.31 28.00
N GLU A 7 1.41 -5.06 28.92
CA GLU A 7 0.57 -3.87 29.00
C GLU A 7 1.34 -2.59 29.33
N SER A 8 2.56 -2.68 29.90
CA SER A 8 3.33 -1.50 30.30
C SER A 8 4.09 -0.82 29.15
N LEU A 9 4.00 -1.32 27.91
CA LEU A 9 4.63 -0.74 26.72
C LEU A 9 3.65 0.04 25.83
N LEU A 10 2.39 0.18 26.22
CA LEU A 10 1.33 0.78 25.40
C LEU A 10 0.75 2.08 25.99
N PHE A 11 1.53 2.85 26.74
CA PHE A 11 1.09 4.18 27.16
C PHE A 11 2.21 5.21 27.08
N GLU A 12 2.10 6.08 26.08
CA GLU A 12 2.38 7.54 26.05
C GLU A 12 2.27 7.93 24.55
N ASP A 13 1.31 8.76 24.11
CA ASP A 13 1.13 10.15 24.52
C ASP A 13 -0.28 10.67 24.18
N ASN A 14 -0.79 11.61 24.99
CA ASN A 14 -2.08 12.27 24.80
C ASN A 14 -1.92 13.53 23.94
N LYS A 15 -2.53 13.61 22.75
CA LYS A 15 -2.91 14.88 22.09
C LYS A 15 -4.01 14.66 21.04
N THR A 16 -5.08 15.43 21.16
CA THR A 16 -6.22 15.56 20.23
C THR A 16 -5.77 15.82 18.79
N VAL A 17 -5.86 14.83 17.90
CA VAL A 17 -5.83 14.98 16.44
C VAL A 17 -6.64 13.82 15.85
N GLU A 18 -7.25 14.02 14.68
CA GLU A 18 -8.04 13.10 13.86
C GLU A 18 -7.72 11.59 14.02
N PRO A 19 -8.71 10.69 13.83
CA PRO A 19 -8.51 9.25 14.00
C PRO A 19 -7.18 8.83 13.38
N PRO A 20 -6.28 8.17 14.15
CA PRO A 20 -4.96 7.83 13.66
C PRO A 20 -5.14 7.12 12.32
N PRO A 21 -4.43 7.55 11.26
CA PRO A 21 -4.51 6.86 9.97
C PRO A 21 -4.24 5.38 10.25
N PRO A 22 -5.02 4.47 9.65
CA PRO A 22 -4.84 3.05 9.90
C PRO A 22 -3.36 2.72 9.77
N LEU A 23 -2.80 2.09 10.81
CA LEU A 23 -1.41 1.62 10.82
C LEU A 23 -1.15 0.91 9.50
N SER A 24 -0.34 1.52 8.64
CA SER A 24 -0.20 1.04 7.27
C SER A 24 0.33 -0.39 7.29
N SER A 25 -0.37 -1.28 6.60
CA SER A 25 0.01 -2.68 6.54
C SER A 25 1.42 -2.86 5.96
N PRO A 26 2.13 -3.97 6.26
CA PRO A 26 3.44 -4.22 5.66
C PRO A 26 3.44 -4.15 4.12
N LEU A 27 2.33 -4.52 3.50
CA LEU A 27 2.09 -4.42 2.06
C LEU A 27 1.99 -2.95 1.61
N GLU A 28 1.19 -2.15 2.32
CA GLU A 28 1.06 -0.71 2.08
C GLU A 28 2.40 0.02 2.17
N ASN A 29 3.19 -0.25 3.22
CA ASN A 29 4.51 0.36 3.38
C ASN A 29 5.46 -0.04 2.25
N PHE A 30 5.37 -1.28 1.77
CA PHE A 30 6.15 -1.74 0.62
C PHE A 30 5.76 -0.98 -0.65
N ILE A 31 4.46 -0.84 -0.93
CA ILE A 31 3.96 -0.07 -2.08
C ILE A 31 4.46 1.38 -2.03
N LEU A 32 4.38 2.05 -0.87
CA LEU A 32 4.93 3.39 -0.69
C LEU A 32 6.43 3.45 -0.94
N THR A 33 7.18 2.42 -0.53
CA THR A 33 8.63 2.30 -0.79
C THR A 33 8.95 2.11 -2.27
N LEU A 34 8.06 1.47 -3.04
CA LEU A 34 8.24 1.35 -4.49
C LEU A 34 8.03 2.71 -5.17
N ILE A 35 6.97 3.43 -4.78
CA ILE A 35 6.60 4.71 -5.37
C ILE A 35 7.54 5.85 -4.94
N SER A 36 8.16 5.74 -3.76
CA SER A 36 9.17 6.72 -3.33
C SER A 36 10.43 6.74 -4.20
N LYS A 37 10.65 5.71 -5.02
CA LYS A 37 11.76 5.65 -5.99
C LYS A 37 11.46 6.41 -7.29
N GLY A 38 10.21 6.79 -7.53
CA GLY A 38 9.79 7.53 -8.72
C GLY A 38 8.36 7.20 -9.16
N GLN A 39 8.01 7.68 -10.34
CA GLN A 39 6.73 7.33 -10.98
C GLN A 39 6.70 5.85 -11.32
N ILE A 40 5.61 5.18 -10.96
CA ILE A 40 5.44 3.74 -11.21
C ILE A 40 3.98 3.45 -11.52
N SER A 41 3.75 2.50 -12.41
CA SER A 41 2.41 2.08 -12.81
C SER A 41 1.80 1.08 -11.83
N ALA A 42 0.47 1.00 -11.75
CA ALA A 42 -0.22 -0.01 -10.93
C ALA A 42 0.18 -1.43 -11.33
N ARG A 43 0.42 -1.66 -12.63
CA ARG A 43 0.87 -2.94 -13.15
C ARG A 43 2.29 -3.27 -12.69
N ASP A 44 3.23 -2.34 -12.80
CA ASP A 44 4.61 -2.56 -12.35
C ASP A 44 4.68 -2.79 -10.84
N ILE A 45 3.85 -2.08 -10.06
CA ILE A 45 3.70 -2.35 -8.62
C ILE A 45 3.25 -3.80 -8.41
N CYS A 46 2.24 -4.28 -9.13
CA CYS A 46 1.77 -5.66 -8.99
C CYS A 46 2.85 -6.68 -9.34
N GLU A 47 3.57 -6.49 -10.45
CA GLU A 47 4.64 -7.40 -10.85
C GLU A 47 5.77 -7.45 -9.80
N GLN A 48 6.20 -6.29 -9.29
CA GLN A 48 7.21 -6.24 -8.22
C GLN A 48 6.71 -6.87 -6.92
N LEU A 49 5.43 -6.74 -6.59
CA LEU A 49 4.85 -7.39 -5.41
C LEU A 49 4.81 -8.92 -5.57
N ILE A 50 4.58 -9.43 -6.79
CA ILE A 50 4.63 -10.86 -7.09
C ILE A 50 6.08 -11.37 -6.99
N GLU A 51 7.03 -10.68 -7.62
CA GLU A 51 8.46 -11.03 -7.58
C GLU A 51 9.01 -11.10 -6.15
N GLN A 52 8.51 -10.23 -5.27
CA GLN A 52 8.90 -10.12 -3.86
C GLN A 52 8.06 -11.02 -2.93
N ASN A 53 7.22 -11.90 -3.50
CA ASN A 53 6.30 -12.80 -2.79
C ASN A 53 5.41 -12.08 -1.76
N LYS A 54 5.01 -10.83 -2.05
CA LYS A 54 4.12 -10.02 -1.21
C LYS A 54 2.64 -10.23 -1.55
N ILE A 55 2.36 -10.61 -2.79
CA ILE A 55 1.02 -11.02 -3.25
C ILE A 55 1.13 -12.33 -4.03
N SER A 56 0.00 -13.00 -4.28
CA SER A 56 -0.01 -14.27 -5.00
C SER A 56 0.36 -14.05 -6.48
N SER A 57 1.19 -14.94 -7.02
CA SER A 57 1.46 -15.02 -8.46
C SER A 57 0.31 -15.64 -9.27
N GLU A 58 -0.81 -15.99 -8.61
CA GLU A 58 -1.98 -16.52 -9.29
C GLU A 58 -2.60 -15.49 -10.25
N ARG A 59 -2.85 -15.92 -11.48
CA ARG A 59 -3.48 -15.12 -12.53
C ARG A 59 -4.82 -15.73 -12.95
N TYR A 60 -5.70 -14.91 -13.49
CA TYR A 60 -6.85 -15.38 -14.24
C TYR A 60 -6.41 -15.94 -15.59
N SER A 61 -7.30 -16.65 -16.30
CA SER A 61 -7.04 -17.11 -17.68
C SER A 61 -6.74 -15.99 -18.68
N THR A 62 -6.97 -14.73 -18.28
CA THR A 62 -6.65 -13.50 -19.04
C THR A 62 -5.28 -12.91 -18.70
N ASP A 63 -4.43 -13.65 -17.97
CA ASP A 63 -3.07 -13.26 -17.54
C ASP A 63 -3.02 -12.08 -16.53
N LYS A 64 -4.18 -11.60 -16.08
CA LYS A 64 -4.27 -10.58 -15.04
C LYS A 64 -4.03 -11.19 -13.65
N PRO A 65 -3.17 -10.58 -12.80
CA PRO A 65 -3.01 -11.02 -11.41
C PRO A 65 -4.34 -10.99 -10.66
N LYS A 66 -4.63 -12.05 -9.91
CA LYS A 66 -5.87 -12.11 -9.12
C LYS A 66 -5.91 -11.00 -8.07
N ASP A 67 -4.76 -10.66 -7.48
CA ASP A 67 -4.65 -9.61 -6.46
C ASP A 67 -4.55 -8.19 -7.04
N PHE A 68 -4.58 -8.02 -8.38
CA PHE A 68 -4.49 -6.70 -9.02
C PHE A 68 -5.53 -5.71 -8.49
N HIS A 69 -6.79 -6.16 -8.32
CA HIS A 69 -7.86 -5.33 -7.78
C HIS A 69 -7.60 -4.85 -6.34
N LYS A 70 -6.90 -5.66 -5.52
CA LYS A 70 -6.54 -5.28 -4.15
C LYS A 70 -5.48 -4.19 -4.16
N VAL A 71 -4.48 -4.31 -5.03
CA VAL A 71 -3.42 -3.30 -5.20
C VAL A 71 -4.02 -1.98 -5.68
N CYS A 72 -4.88 -2.00 -6.69
CA CYS A 72 -5.59 -0.78 -7.14
C CYS A 72 -6.38 -0.13 -6.01
N LYS A 73 -7.08 -0.92 -5.18
CA LYS A 73 -7.82 -0.39 -4.03
C LYS A 73 -6.90 0.31 -3.02
N ILE A 74 -5.74 -0.28 -2.70
CA ILE A 74 -4.75 0.33 -1.80
C ILE A 74 -4.25 1.66 -2.36
N LEU A 75 -3.94 1.71 -3.66
CA LEU A 75 -3.49 2.93 -4.33
C LEU A 75 -4.57 4.01 -4.33
N ASP A 76 -5.81 3.66 -4.61
CA ASP A 76 -6.94 4.59 -4.57
C ASP A 76 -7.18 5.12 -3.14
N ASP A 77 -7.00 4.28 -2.11
CA ASP A 77 -7.09 4.69 -0.71
C ASP A 77 -5.93 5.62 -0.31
N PHE A 78 -4.73 5.42 -0.84
CA PHE A 78 -3.61 6.33 -0.65
C PHE A 78 -3.80 7.69 -1.33
N VAL A 79 -4.40 7.72 -2.52
CA VAL A 79 -4.77 8.98 -3.18
C VAL A 79 -5.81 9.73 -2.36
N LYS A 80 -6.83 9.04 -1.83
CA LYS A 80 -7.82 9.66 -0.92
C LYS A 80 -7.21 10.18 0.38
N GLN A 81 -6.15 9.55 0.86
CA GLN A 81 -5.40 9.97 2.05
C GLN A 81 -4.40 11.12 1.77
N GLY A 82 -4.24 11.56 0.50
CA GLY A 82 -3.25 12.57 0.12
C GLY A 82 -1.80 12.08 0.25
N LYS A 83 -1.57 10.76 0.23
CA LYS A 83 -0.22 10.17 0.26
C LYS A 83 0.39 10.04 -1.13
N LEU A 84 -0.45 9.90 -2.14
CA LEU A 84 -0.08 9.70 -3.53
C LEU A 84 -0.92 10.62 -4.41
N SER A 85 -0.36 11.02 -5.54
CA SER A 85 -1.12 11.66 -6.62
C SER A 85 -1.12 10.78 -7.87
N LEU A 86 -2.26 10.76 -8.56
CA LEU A 86 -2.41 10.13 -9.86
C LEU A 86 -1.69 11.02 -10.89
N ALA A 87 -0.54 10.57 -11.37
CA ALA A 87 0.27 11.31 -12.33
C ALA A 87 -0.31 11.22 -13.74
N GLU A 88 -0.78 10.02 -14.12
CA GLU A 88 -1.38 9.75 -15.41
C GLU A 88 -2.46 8.66 -15.27
N ASP A 89 -3.61 8.89 -15.88
CA ASP A 89 -4.66 7.88 -16.04
C ASP A 89 -4.86 7.61 -17.52
N ASN A 90 -4.23 6.55 -18.01
CA ASN A 90 -4.59 6.03 -19.31
C ASN A 90 -5.80 5.13 -19.10
N GLU A 91 -7.01 5.72 -19.18
CA GLU A 91 -8.34 5.14 -18.90
C GLU A 91 -8.59 3.70 -19.40
N LYS A 92 -7.72 3.18 -20.27
CA LYS A 92 -7.81 1.86 -20.92
C LYS A 92 -6.62 0.93 -20.69
N THR A 93 -5.50 1.39 -20.14
CA THR A 93 -4.25 0.61 -20.09
C THR A 93 -3.59 0.56 -18.73
N ASP A 94 -3.36 1.69 -18.06
CA ASP A 94 -2.67 1.71 -16.77
C ASP A 94 -2.83 3.05 -16.04
N ARG A 95 -2.60 3.02 -14.73
CA ARG A 95 -2.59 4.21 -13.86
C ARG A 95 -1.20 4.39 -13.27
N ILE A 96 -0.64 5.58 -13.44
CA ILE A 96 0.70 5.93 -12.94
C ILE A 96 0.55 6.79 -11.69
N TYR A 97 1.24 6.39 -10.63
CA TYR A 97 1.20 7.05 -9.34
C TYR A 97 2.57 7.66 -9.00
N LYS A 98 2.56 8.76 -8.24
CA LYS A 98 3.74 9.39 -7.67
C LYS A 98 3.49 9.78 -6.22
N MET A 99 4.56 9.90 -5.44
CA MET A 99 4.49 10.56 -4.13
C MET A 99 4.05 12.02 -4.32
N GLU A 100 3.20 12.49 -3.42
CA GLU A 100 2.83 13.91 -3.33
C GLU A 100 3.96 14.74 -2.69
#